data_AF-A0A381X8A2-F1
#
_entry.id   AF-A0A381X8A2-F1
#
_cell.length_a   1.000
_cell.length_b   1.000
_cell.length_c   1.000
_cell.angle_alpha   90.00
_cell.angle_beta   90.00
_cell.angle_gamma   90.00
#
_symmetry.space_group_name_H-M   'P 1'
#
loop_
_entity.id
_entity.type
_entity.pdbx_description
1 polymer ?
#
loop_
_entity_poly.entity_id
_entity_poly.type
_entity_poly.pdbx_seq_one_letter_code
_entity_poly.pdbx_strand_id
1 'polypeptide(L)'
;DEMLRWDSDLKISKEAARITGYNQFVFDKKARPEKEVFQTVYDWLDGSDYIVGHNILGFDLYLMRGWCKMYDKPYNHFFKKAVDTMALARGLKIEMPFKSQENSFLEYQYKMISLRKKGLKTSLGALGKYYGISHDSSKLHDALEDLNLNLKVWQRIKLDMDRR
;
A
#
# COMPACT_ATOMS: atom_id res chain seq x y z
N ASP A 1 -14.10 0.00 7.25
CA ASP A 1 -13.88 -0.42 5.86
C ASP A 1 -14.97 0.20 5.02
N GLU A 2 -14.60 0.96 3.99
CA GLU A 2 -15.51 1.67 3.09
C GLU A 2 -15.39 1.04 1.70
N MET A 3 -16.49 0.47 1.18
CA MET A 3 -16.52 -0.09 -0.17
C MET A 3 -16.94 1.00 -1.16
N LEU A 4 -16.21 1.14 -2.27
CA LEU A 4 -16.47 2.20 -3.26
C LEU A 4 -17.32 1.67 -4.41
N ARG A 5 -18.44 2.34 -4.67
CA ARG A 5 -19.24 2.17 -5.88
C ARG A 5 -18.85 3.25 -6.89
N TRP A 6 -18.29 2.79 -8.01
CA TRP A 6 -18.00 3.61 -9.17
C TRP A 6 -19.19 3.60 -10.12
N ASP A 7 -19.47 4.74 -10.75
CA ASP A 7 -20.46 4.83 -11.83
C ASP A 7 -19.84 4.23 -13.11
N SER A 8 -19.99 2.92 -13.25
CA SER A 8 -19.30 2.11 -14.26
C SER A 8 -20.06 0.82 -14.50
N ASP A 9 -19.93 0.28 -15.71
CA ASP A 9 -20.38 -1.06 -16.09
C ASP A 9 -19.35 -2.17 -15.78
N LEU A 10 -18.29 -1.85 -15.03
CA LEU A 10 -17.23 -2.79 -14.65
C LEU A 10 -17.82 -3.99 -13.91
N LYS A 11 -17.61 -5.17 -14.48
CA LYS A 11 -18.02 -6.44 -13.87
C LYS A 11 -16.82 -7.09 -13.20
N ILE A 12 -16.94 -7.40 -11.92
CA ILE A 12 -15.92 -8.15 -11.20
C ILE A 12 -15.88 -9.58 -11.76
N SER A 13 -14.70 -9.99 -12.24
CA SER A 13 -14.51 -11.34 -12.78
C SER A 13 -14.58 -12.38 -11.66
N LYS A 14 -14.93 -13.63 -12.00
CA LYS A 14 -14.98 -14.74 -11.03
C LYS A 14 -13.65 -14.90 -10.29
N GLU A 15 -12.54 -14.74 -10.99
CA GLU A 15 -11.21 -14.91 -10.41
C GLU A 15 -10.84 -13.75 -9.49
N ALA A 16 -11.14 -12.51 -9.88
CA ALA A 16 -10.95 -11.35 -9.00
C ALA A 16 -11.80 -11.49 -7.74
N ALA A 17 -13.05 -11.94 -7.87
CA ALA A 17 -13.93 -12.14 -6.73
C ALA A 17 -13.44 -13.25 -5.79
N ARG A 18 -12.95 -14.36 -6.34
CA ARG A 18 -12.37 -15.46 -5.57
C ARG A 18 -11.12 -15.02 -4.79
N ILE A 19 -10.24 -14.25 -5.43
CA ILE A 19 -8.99 -13.78 -4.81
C ILE A 19 -9.27 -12.76 -3.70
N THR A 20 -10.20 -11.82 -3.93
CA THR A 20 -10.47 -10.70 -3.01
C THR A 20 -11.55 -10.99 -1.96
N GLY A 21 -12.22 -12.14 -2.04
CA GLY A 21 -13.40 -12.44 -1.23
C GLY A 21 -14.61 -11.55 -1.57
N TYR A 22 -14.62 -10.90 -2.74
CA TYR A 22 -15.71 -10.04 -3.16
C TYR A 22 -17.05 -10.79 -3.16
N ASN A 23 -18.04 -10.19 -2.52
CA ASN A 23 -19.40 -10.68 -2.50
C ASN A 23 -20.36 -9.57 -2.94
N GLN A 24 -21.05 -9.79 -4.06
CA GLN A 24 -21.97 -8.81 -4.66
C GLN A 24 -23.05 -8.34 -3.68
N PHE A 25 -23.64 -9.25 -2.89
CA PHE A 25 -24.67 -8.90 -1.92
C PHE A 25 -24.13 -8.00 -0.79
N VAL A 26 -22.92 -8.28 -0.30
CA VAL A 26 -22.26 -7.45 0.72
C VAL A 26 -21.91 -6.08 0.14
N PHE A 27 -21.35 -6.06 -1.08
CA PHE A 27 -21.03 -4.84 -1.80
C PHE A 27 -22.28 -3.98 -2.00
N ASP A 28 -23.39 -4.57 -2.45
CA ASP A 28 -24.62 -3.82 -2.70
C ASP A 28 -25.22 -3.19 -1.44
N LYS A 29 -25.04 -3.85 -0.29
CA LYS A 29 -25.51 -3.34 1.00
C LYS A 29 -24.60 -2.26 1.60
N LYS A 30 -23.29 -2.31 1.36
CA LYS A 30 -22.30 -1.48 2.07
C LYS A 30 -21.65 -0.40 1.21
N ALA A 31 -21.57 -0.59 -0.10
CA ALA A 31 -20.81 0.28 -0.96
C ALA A 31 -21.46 1.64 -1.10
N ARG A 32 -20.65 2.69 -0.98
CA ARG A 32 -21.06 4.09 -1.12
C ARG A 32 -20.54 4.65 -2.44
N PRO A 33 -21.25 5.60 -3.07
CA PRO A 33 -20.72 6.32 -4.22
C PRO A 33 -19.33 6.88 -3.92
N GLU A 34 -18.38 6.68 -4.83
CA GLU A 34 -17.00 7.13 -4.65
C GLU A 34 -16.91 8.62 -4.25
N LYS A 35 -17.76 9.46 -4.86
CA LYS A 35 -17.82 10.91 -4.59
C LYS A 35 -18.12 11.28 -3.14
N GLU A 36 -18.85 10.42 -2.42
CA GLU A 36 -19.21 10.64 -1.02
C GLU A 36 -18.05 10.26 -0.08
N VAL A 37 -17.14 9.40 -0.55
CA VAL A 37 -16.02 8.88 0.24
C VAL A 37 -14.72 9.63 -0.07
N PHE A 38 -14.58 10.16 -1.28
CA PHE A 38 -13.37 10.81 -1.77
C PHE A 38 -12.83 11.87 -0.80
N GLN A 39 -13.67 12.81 -0.39
CA GLN A 39 -13.23 13.94 0.45
C GLN A 39 -12.67 13.43 1.79
N THR A 40 -13.31 12.44 2.40
CA THR A 40 -12.83 11.81 3.64
C THR A 40 -11.45 11.17 3.47
N VAL A 41 -11.25 10.38 2.41
CA VAL A 41 -9.96 9.72 2.15
C VAL A 41 -8.88 10.75 1.84
N TYR A 42 -9.22 11.77 1.04
CA TYR A 42 -8.32 12.87 0.72
C TYR A 42 -7.85 13.58 1.99
N ASP A 43 -8.78 13.95 2.88
CA ASP A 43 -8.47 14.66 4.13
C ASP A 43 -7.61 13.82 5.08
N TRP A 44 -7.82 12.50 5.13
CA TRP A 44 -6.94 11.60 5.89
C TRP A 44 -5.50 11.60 5.36
N LEU A 45 -5.31 11.56 4.04
CA LEU A 45 -3.97 11.57 3.44
C LEU A 45 -3.32 12.95 3.52
N ASP A 46 -4.09 14.02 3.30
CA ASP A 46 -3.62 15.41 3.33
C ASP A 46 -3.28 15.86 4.75
N GLY A 47 -4.06 15.44 5.75
CA GLY A 47 -3.80 15.71 7.16
C GLY A 47 -2.68 14.86 7.78
N SER A 48 -2.23 13.79 7.11
CA SER A 48 -1.19 12.90 7.65
C SER A 48 0.22 13.48 7.50
N ASP A 49 1.11 13.19 8.47
CA ASP A 49 2.55 13.47 8.33
C ASP A 49 3.21 12.52 7.32
N TYR A 50 2.83 11.24 7.38
CA TYR A 50 3.36 10.17 6.54
C TYR A 50 2.26 9.22 6.09
N ILE A 51 2.39 8.71 4.87
CA ILE A 51 1.52 7.69 4.27
C ILE A 51 2.35 6.41 4.17
N VAL A 52 2.08 5.43 5.04
CA VAL A 52 2.85 4.19 5.12
C VAL A 52 2.07 3.03 4.52
N GLY A 53 2.70 2.28 3.61
CA GLY A 53 2.06 1.11 3.03
C GLY A 53 3.02 0.23 2.23
N HIS A 54 2.52 -0.89 1.74
CA HIS A 54 3.34 -1.89 1.04
C HIS A 54 3.16 -1.77 -0.47
N ASN A 55 4.21 -1.39 -1.21
CA ASN A 55 4.13 -1.08 -2.65
C ASN A 55 3.18 0.11 -2.98
N ILE A 56 2.98 1.04 -2.04
CA ILE A 56 2.08 2.19 -2.21
C ILE A 56 2.53 3.13 -3.33
N LEU A 57 3.83 3.27 -3.54
CA LEU A 57 4.37 4.11 -4.62
C LEU A 57 4.18 3.45 -6.00
N GLY A 58 4.10 2.11 -6.01
CA GLY A 58 3.90 1.31 -7.21
C GLY A 58 2.43 1.07 -7.56
N PHE A 59 1.49 1.31 -6.65
CA PHE A 59 0.08 0.97 -6.86
C PHE A 59 -0.90 1.99 -6.25
N ASP A 60 -1.01 2.07 -4.92
CA ASP A 60 -2.08 2.80 -4.24
C ASP A 60 -2.08 4.30 -4.56
N LEU A 61 -0.91 4.95 -4.51
CA LEU A 61 -0.79 6.37 -4.84
C LEU A 61 -1.01 6.65 -6.33
N TYR A 62 -0.84 5.66 -7.19
CA TYR A 62 -1.22 5.79 -8.61
C TYR A 62 -2.75 5.81 -8.77
N LEU A 63 -3.48 4.98 -8.03
CA LEU A 63 -4.95 5.03 -7.99
C LEU A 63 -5.43 6.36 -7.38
N MET A 64 -4.83 6.78 -6.26
CA MET A 64 -5.15 8.05 -5.61
C MET A 64 -4.90 9.25 -6.53
N ARG A 65 -3.83 9.23 -7.34
CA ARG A 65 -3.58 10.25 -8.37
C ARG A 65 -4.72 10.36 -9.36
N GLY A 66 -5.27 9.23 -9.82
CA GLY A 66 -6.43 9.21 -10.71
C GLY A 66 -7.65 9.84 -10.04
N TRP A 67 -7.92 9.42 -8.80
CA TRP A 67 -9.05 9.92 -8.03
C TRP A 67 -8.96 11.43 -7.77
N CYS A 68 -7.79 11.94 -7.37
CA CYS A 68 -7.57 13.39 -7.19
C CYS A 68 -7.77 14.19 -8.48
N LYS A 69 -7.36 13.65 -9.63
CA LYS A 69 -7.55 14.33 -10.93
C LYS A 69 -9.03 14.48 -11.30
N MET A 70 -9.89 13.54 -10.90
CA MET A 70 -11.34 13.64 -11.16
C MET A 70 -11.99 14.80 -10.41
N TYR A 71 -11.40 15.23 -9.29
CA TYR A 71 -11.93 16.26 -8.40
C TYR A 71 -11.03 17.50 -8.31
N ASP A 72 -10.11 17.68 -9.26
CA ASP A 72 -9.17 18.81 -9.33
C ASP A 72 -8.40 19.07 -8.01
N LYS A 73 -8.04 18.00 -7.29
CA LYS A 73 -7.28 18.11 -6.03
C LYS A 73 -5.78 17.96 -6.24
N PRO A 74 -4.94 18.74 -5.52
CA PRO A 74 -3.50 18.56 -5.56
C PRO A 74 -3.11 17.24 -4.87
N TYR A 75 -2.19 16.49 -5.48
CA TYR A 75 -1.76 15.17 -4.98
C TYR A 75 -0.24 14.99 -4.91
N ASN A 76 0.56 15.90 -5.50
CA ASN A 76 2.01 15.73 -5.60
C ASN A 76 2.70 15.61 -4.23
N HIS A 77 2.13 16.22 -3.19
CA HIS A 77 2.68 16.16 -1.84
C HIS A 77 2.51 14.77 -1.19
N PHE A 78 1.54 13.94 -1.62
CA PHE A 78 1.39 12.58 -1.11
C PHE A 78 2.64 11.72 -1.37
N PHE A 79 3.27 11.88 -2.54
CA PHE A 79 4.49 11.16 -2.88
C PHE A 79 5.66 11.51 -1.96
N LYS A 80 5.72 12.75 -1.45
CA LYS A 80 6.75 13.18 -0.50
C LYS A 80 6.52 12.62 0.91
N LYS A 81 5.25 12.36 1.28
CA LYS A 81 4.85 11.75 2.55
C LYS A 81 4.95 10.22 2.54
N ALA A 82 5.13 9.61 1.36
CA ALA A 82 5.06 8.17 1.19
C ALA A 82 6.25 7.43 1.81
N VAL A 83 5.94 6.38 2.56
CA VAL A 83 6.88 5.39 3.10
C VAL A 83 6.45 4.01 2.62
N ASP A 84 7.16 3.51 1.63
CA ASP A 84 6.92 2.22 0.99
C ASP A 84 7.72 1.11 1.68
N THR A 85 7.03 0.27 2.43
CA THR A 85 7.65 -0.80 3.23
C THR A 85 8.28 -1.88 2.35
N MET A 86 7.80 -2.08 1.12
CA MET A 86 8.44 -2.99 0.17
C MET A 86 9.80 -2.44 -0.25
N ALA A 87 9.87 -1.15 -0.59
CA ALA A 87 11.11 -0.50 -1.00
C ALA A 87 12.20 -0.61 0.09
N LEU A 88 11.83 -0.29 1.34
CA LEU A 88 12.75 -0.38 2.48
C LEU A 88 13.22 -1.80 2.74
N ALA A 89 12.31 -2.77 2.76
CA ALA A 89 12.66 -4.18 2.95
C ALA A 89 13.62 -4.69 1.88
N ARG A 90 13.44 -4.26 0.62
CA ARG A 90 14.36 -4.60 -0.47
C ARG A 90 15.75 -4.04 -0.24
N GLY A 91 15.85 -2.77 0.14
CA GLY A 91 17.12 -2.12 0.45
C GLY A 91 17.87 -2.82 1.57
N LEU A 92 17.19 -3.17 2.67
CA LEU A 92 17.78 -3.91 3.78
C LEU A 92 18.28 -5.30 3.34
N LYS A 93 17.50 -6.04 2.54
CA LYS A 93 17.88 -7.39 2.08
C LYS A 93 19.06 -7.43 1.12
N ILE A 94 19.37 -6.34 0.43
CA ILE A 94 20.52 -6.24 -0.47
C ILE A 94 21.65 -5.39 0.10
N GLU A 95 21.54 -5.00 1.37
CA GLU A 95 22.53 -4.18 2.07
C GLU A 95 22.76 -2.81 1.41
N MET A 96 21.69 -2.24 0.85
CA MET A 96 21.63 -0.88 0.33
C MET A 96 20.58 -0.07 1.10
N PRO A 97 20.81 0.22 2.39
CA PRO A 97 19.90 1.07 3.17
C PRO A 97 19.87 2.49 2.59
N PHE A 98 18.83 3.25 2.95
CA PHE A 98 18.73 4.65 2.56
C PHE A 98 19.87 5.48 3.14
N LYS A 99 20.45 6.35 2.31
CA LYS A 99 21.50 7.29 2.70
C LYS A 99 21.13 8.67 2.20
N SER A 100 20.82 9.58 3.12
CA SER A 100 20.34 10.94 2.82
C SER A 100 21.34 11.79 2.03
N GLN A 101 22.63 11.46 2.06
CA GLN A 101 23.68 12.17 1.33
C GLN A 101 23.72 11.79 -0.17
N GLU A 102 23.14 10.64 -0.57
CA GLU A 102 23.25 10.13 -1.95
C GLU A 102 22.04 10.48 -2.82
N ASN A 103 20.83 10.56 -2.24
CA ASN A 103 19.59 10.81 -2.96
C ASN A 103 18.47 11.22 -1.99
N SER A 104 17.39 11.78 -2.53
CA SER A 104 16.17 12.00 -1.75
C SER A 104 15.51 10.66 -1.37
N PHE A 105 14.73 10.66 -0.30
CA PHE A 105 14.02 9.47 0.16
C PHE A 105 13.06 8.90 -0.91
N LEU A 106 12.41 9.76 -1.69
CA LEU A 106 11.52 9.32 -2.77
C LEU A 106 12.28 8.62 -3.90
N GLU A 107 13.42 9.17 -4.33
CA GLU A 107 14.28 8.58 -5.36
C GLU A 107 14.83 7.22 -4.91
N TYR A 108 15.26 7.12 -3.64
CA TYR A 108 15.68 5.86 -3.05
C TYR A 108 14.59 4.80 -3.16
N GLN A 109 13.37 5.14 -2.75
CA GLN A 109 12.25 4.20 -2.75
C GLN A 109 11.94 3.71 -4.16
N TYR A 110 11.90 4.60 -5.15
CA TYR A 110 11.73 4.21 -6.55
C TYR A 110 12.87 3.32 -7.05
N LYS A 111 14.13 3.65 -6.72
CA LYS A 111 15.28 2.80 -7.06
C LYS A 111 15.12 1.39 -6.52
N MET A 112 14.66 1.24 -5.27
CA MET A 112 14.45 -0.08 -4.66
C MET A 112 13.25 -0.83 -5.25
N ILE A 113 12.14 -0.14 -5.55
CA ILE A 113 10.96 -0.73 -6.19
C ILE A 113 11.29 -1.22 -7.61
N SER A 114 12.01 -0.40 -8.40
CA SER A 114 12.37 -0.71 -9.79
C SER A 114 13.46 -1.77 -9.94
N LEU A 115 14.20 -2.08 -8.87
CA LEU A 115 15.21 -3.13 -8.90
C LEU A 115 14.58 -4.45 -9.36
N ARG A 116 15.27 -5.22 -10.21
CA ARG A 116 14.84 -6.57 -10.61
C ARG A 116 15.85 -7.59 -10.10
N LYS A 117 15.58 -8.19 -8.95
CA LYS A 117 16.42 -9.23 -8.34
C LYS A 117 15.54 -10.39 -7.89
N LYS A 118 15.83 -11.58 -8.40
CA LYS A 118 15.09 -12.80 -8.04
C LYS A 118 15.37 -13.20 -6.60
N GLY A 119 14.40 -13.86 -5.96
CA GLY A 119 14.58 -14.49 -4.65
C GLY A 119 14.54 -13.55 -3.44
N LEU A 120 14.29 -12.25 -3.61
CA LEU A 120 14.25 -11.31 -2.49
C LEU A 120 13.13 -11.60 -1.49
N LYS A 121 12.01 -12.20 -1.93
CA LYS A 121 10.86 -12.53 -1.06
C LYS A 121 10.42 -11.33 -0.20
N THR A 122 10.14 -10.21 -0.85
CA THR A 122 9.76 -8.93 -0.19
C THR A 122 8.30 -8.56 -0.36
N SER A 123 7.46 -9.47 -0.86
CA SER A 123 6.00 -9.28 -0.78
C SER A 123 5.55 -9.28 0.67
N LEU A 124 4.41 -8.62 0.95
CA LEU A 124 3.91 -8.44 2.31
C LEU A 124 3.81 -9.76 3.08
N GLY A 125 3.18 -10.78 2.48
CA GLY A 125 3.08 -12.11 3.09
C GLY A 125 4.43 -12.82 3.28
N ALA A 126 5.40 -12.59 2.39
CA ALA A 126 6.74 -13.15 2.55
C ALA A 126 7.52 -12.47 3.68
N LEU A 127 7.36 -11.16 3.86
CA LEU A 127 7.92 -10.42 4.99
C LEU A 127 7.26 -10.80 6.31
N GLY A 128 5.94 -11.00 6.32
CA GLY A 128 5.22 -11.52 7.48
C GLY A 128 5.82 -12.84 7.97
N LYS A 129 6.02 -13.79 7.05
CA LYS A 129 6.69 -15.08 7.35
C LYS A 129 8.13 -14.89 7.81
N TYR A 130 8.90 -14.03 7.14
CA TYR A 130 10.30 -13.76 7.48
C TYR A 130 10.45 -13.24 8.91
N TYR A 131 9.55 -12.35 9.35
CA TYR A 131 9.58 -11.78 10.70
C TYR A 131 8.84 -12.61 11.76
N GLY A 132 8.36 -13.82 11.41
CA GLY A 132 7.61 -14.67 12.34
C GLY A 132 6.29 -14.04 12.81
N ILE A 133 5.68 -13.17 11.99
CA ILE A 133 4.41 -12.53 12.32
C ILE A 133 3.29 -13.53 12.01
N SER A 134 2.56 -13.96 13.04
CA SER A 134 1.36 -14.78 12.87
C SER A 134 0.33 -13.99 12.08
N HIS A 135 -0.08 -14.54 10.93
CA HIS A 135 -1.07 -13.98 10.04
C HIS A 135 -1.88 -15.12 9.43
N ASP A 136 -3.20 -14.99 9.47
CA ASP A 136 -4.10 -15.98 8.91
C ASP A 136 -4.11 -15.86 7.39
N SER A 137 -3.43 -16.79 6.72
CA SER A 137 -3.35 -16.81 5.26
C SER A 137 -4.71 -17.03 4.58
N SER A 138 -5.74 -17.46 5.31
CA SER A 138 -7.10 -17.59 4.75
C SER A 138 -7.79 -16.25 4.52
N LYS A 139 -7.25 -15.16 5.10
CA LYS A 139 -7.77 -13.80 4.98
C LYS A 139 -6.90 -12.87 4.09
N LEU A 140 -6.02 -13.45 3.29
CA LEU A 140 -5.27 -12.70 2.28
C LEU A 140 -6.26 -11.93 1.38
N HIS A 141 -5.94 -10.67 1.09
CA HIS A 141 -6.75 -9.73 0.30
C HIS A 141 -7.97 -9.12 1.01
N ASP A 142 -8.09 -9.28 2.34
CA ASP A 142 -8.88 -8.38 3.17
C ASP A 142 -8.04 -7.12 3.47
N ALA A 143 -8.57 -5.94 3.11
CA ALA A 143 -7.84 -4.68 3.21
C ALA A 143 -7.40 -4.35 4.65
N LEU A 144 -8.18 -4.71 5.66
CA LEU A 144 -7.86 -4.44 7.06
C LEU A 144 -6.79 -5.41 7.58
N GLU A 145 -6.87 -6.68 7.21
CA GLU A 145 -5.86 -7.68 7.58
C GLU A 145 -4.51 -7.39 6.92
N ASP A 146 -4.52 -6.96 5.64
CA ASP A 146 -3.31 -6.52 4.93
C ASP A 146 -2.72 -5.25 5.58
N LEU A 147 -3.55 -4.27 5.97
CA LEU A 147 -3.11 -3.08 6.70
C LEU A 147 -2.45 -3.45 8.04
N ASN A 148 -3.08 -4.36 8.80
CA ASN A 148 -2.56 -4.85 10.07
C ASN A 148 -1.21 -5.56 9.91
N LEU A 149 -1.07 -6.41 8.88
CA LEU A 149 0.19 -7.07 8.57
C LEU A 149 1.27 -6.05 8.17
N ASN A 150 0.93 -5.08 7.32
CA ASN A 150 1.85 -4.02 6.92
C ASN A 150 2.34 -3.20 8.11
N LEU A 151 1.47 -2.85 9.06
CA LEU A 151 1.87 -2.15 10.27
C LEU A 151 2.89 -2.95 11.10
N LYS A 152 2.65 -4.26 11.28
CA LYS A 152 3.58 -5.14 12.01
C LYS A 152 4.92 -5.30 11.28
N VAL A 153 4.89 -5.45 9.96
CA VAL A 153 6.10 -5.49 9.11
C VAL A 153 6.88 -4.17 9.21
N TRP A 154 6.18 -3.04 9.16
CA TRP A 154 6.78 -1.72 9.31
C TRP A 154 7.53 -1.57 10.65
N GLN A 155 6.92 -1.99 11.75
CA GLN A 155 7.58 -1.98 13.07
C GLN A 155 8.88 -2.79 13.08
N ARG A 156 8.91 -3.94 12.40
CA ARG A 156 10.11 -4.77 12.29
C ARG A 156 11.19 -4.14 11.42
N ILE A 157 10.81 -3.56 10.28
CA ILE A 157 11.73 -2.84 9.39
C ILE A 157 12.41 -1.69 10.14
N LYS A 158 11.67 -0.91 10.93
CA LYS A 158 12.26 0.16 11.75
C LYS A 158 13.35 -0.36 12.69
N LEU A 159 13.08 -1.45 13.40
CA LEU A 159 14.06 -2.07 14.30
C LEU A 159 15.31 -2.57 13.55
N ASP A 160 15.14 -3.10 12.33
CA ASP A 160 16.27 -3.52 11.50
C ASP A 160 17.09 -2.34 10.98
N MET A 161 16.45 -1.20 10.73
CA MET A 161 17.12 0.05 10.36
C MET A 161 17.91 0.62 11.54
N ASP A 162 17.34 0.63 12.75
CA ASP A 162 18.00 1.17 13.95
C ASP A 162 19.22 0.35 14.41
N ARG A 163 19.28 -0.93 14.05
CA ARG A 163 20.38 -1.84 14.40
C ARG A 163 21.61 -1.71 13.50
N ARG A 164 21.53 -0.94 12.41
CA ARG A 164 22.58 -0.77 11.40
C ARG A 164 23.18 0.62 11.47
#